data_AF-S7TP38-F1
#
_entry.id   AF-S7TP38-F1
#
_cell.length_a   1.000
_cell.length_b   1.000
_cell.length_c   1.000
_cell.angle_alpha   90.00
_cell.angle_beta   90.00
_cell.angle_gamma   90.00
#
_symmetry.space_group_name_H-M   'P 1'
#
loop_
_entity.id
_entity.type
_entity.pdbx_description
1 polymer ?
#
loop_
_entity_poly.entity_id
_entity_poly.type
_entity_poly.pdbx_seq_one_letter_code
_entity_poly.pdbx_strand_id
1 'polypeptide(L)'
;MPLTDYAETLDRLQKGLAAQYEKFPGILNEPGTSVALKIDQNYWLAVEPLFSTSLAKWSGVFPETALTTLTRTGNMITRASDRAHSLLLAVTWPGRPQGAEILASFVLAEFVERAISLYGGRDVAHTLSDLKVMAGERGKVQAFFEGKTPPGKWVYAAPR
;
A
#
# COMPACT_ATOMS: atom_id res chain seq x y z
N MET A 1 -14.82 13.26 -23.91
CA MET A 1 -13.55 13.00 -23.20
C MET A 1 -12.96 11.74 -23.79
N PRO A 2 -11.66 11.71 -24.17
CA PRO A 2 -11.02 10.47 -24.59
C PRO A 2 -11.08 9.45 -23.44
N LEU A 3 -11.30 8.17 -23.78
CA LEU A 3 -11.34 7.08 -22.81
C LEU A 3 -9.95 6.97 -22.15
N THR A 4 -9.85 7.19 -20.83
CA THR A 4 -8.58 7.01 -20.13
C THR A 4 -8.25 5.52 -20.08
N ASP A 5 -7.12 5.13 -20.66
CA ASP A 5 -6.64 3.76 -20.58
C ASP A 5 -5.98 3.52 -19.21
N TYR A 6 -6.80 3.07 -18.27
CA TYR A 6 -6.34 2.67 -16.94
C TYR A 6 -5.47 1.41 -16.97
N ALA A 7 -5.60 0.55 -17.97
CA ALA A 7 -4.79 -0.66 -18.08
C ALA A 7 -3.35 -0.33 -18.48
N GLU A 8 -3.17 0.55 -19.46
CA GLU A 8 -1.85 1.05 -19.85
C GLU A 8 -1.18 1.80 -18.68
N THR A 9 -1.94 2.65 -17.98
CA THR A 9 -1.41 3.37 -16.82
C THR A 9 -1.02 2.40 -15.70
N LEU A 10 -1.84 1.40 -15.41
CA LEU A 10 -1.54 0.39 -14.39
C LEU A 10 -0.27 -0.39 -14.73
N ASP A 11 -0.10 -0.77 -15.99
CA ASP A 11 1.11 -1.44 -16.48
C ASP A 11 2.37 -0.58 -16.26
N ARG A 12 2.30 0.72 -16.59
CA ARG A 12 3.40 1.67 -16.33
C ARG A 12 3.71 1.77 -14.84
N LEU A 13 2.69 1.80 -13.98
CA LEU A 13 2.86 1.84 -12.52
C LEU A 13 3.60 0.60 -12.01
N GLN A 14 3.22 -0.59 -12.49
CA GLN A 14 3.88 -1.83 -12.11
C GLN A 14 5.33 -1.89 -12.60
N LYS A 15 5.59 -1.48 -13.84
CA LYS A 15 6.96 -1.39 -14.39
C LYS A 15 7.84 -0.41 -13.61
N GLY A 16 7.32 0.77 -13.30
CA GLY A 16 8.03 1.79 -12.52
C GLY A 16 8.38 1.30 -11.11
N LEU A 17 7.43 0.66 -10.43
CA LEU A 17 7.66 0.04 -9.13
C LEU A 17 8.76 -1.02 -9.18
N ALA A 18 8.66 -1.95 -10.13
CA ALA A 18 9.62 -3.04 -10.24
C ALA A 18 11.04 -2.55 -10.57
N ALA A 19 11.17 -1.62 -11.52
CA ALA A 19 12.45 -1.04 -11.91
C ALA A 19 13.11 -0.26 -10.75
N GLN A 20 12.31 0.41 -9.92
CA GLN A 20 12.84 1.08 -8.75
C GLN A 20 13.24 0.08 -7.65
N TYR A 21 12.40 -0.93 -7.41
CA TYR A 21 12.66 -1.98 -6.41
C TYR A 21 13.94 -2.76 -6.74
N GLU A 22 14.19 -3.06 -8.01
CA GLU A 22 15.43 -3.70 -8.47
C GLU A 22 16.68 -2.90 -8.08
N LYS A 23 16.61 -1.57 -8.19
CA LYS A 23 17.71 -0.67 -7.83
C LYS A 23 17.83 -0.47 -6.32
N PHE A 24 16.70 -0.40 -5.62
CA PHE A 24 16.63 -0.07 -4.20
C PHE A 24 15.58 -0.94 -3.50
N PRO A 25 15.93 -2.17 -3.05
CA PRO A 25 14.96 -3.06 -2.41
C PRO A 25 14.32 -2.47 -1.13
N GLY A 26 15.06 -1.66 -0.37
CA GLY A 26 14.57 -1.05 0.88
C GLY A 26 13.44 -0.02 0.73
N ILE A 27 12.99 0.26 -0.49
CA ILE A 27 11.77 1.07 -0.71
C ILE A 27 10.50 0.32 -0.28
N LEU A 28 10.55 -1.02 -0.11
CA LEU A 28 9.44 -1.86 0.32
C LEU A 28 9.78 -2.67 1.58
N ASN A 29 8.79 -2.80 2.45
CA ASN A 29 8.75 -3.73 3.58
C ASN A 29 9.71 -3.49 4.76
N GLU A 30 10.41 -2.36 4.79
CA GLU A 30 11.25 -1.89 5.90
C GLU A 30 10.56 -0.77 6.72
N PRO A 31 10.16 -1.05 7.97
CA PRO A 31 9.58 -0.04 8.88
C PRO A 31 10.45 1.19 9.09
N GLY A 32 9.88 2.37 8.80
CA GLY A 32 10.52 3.67 9.00
C GLY A 32 11.24 4.25 7.77
N THR A 33 11.47 3.44 6.73
CA THR A 33 12.17 3.88 5.50
C THR A 33 11.34 3.61 4.24
N SER A 34 10.57 2.52 4.20
CA SER A 34 9.82 2.12 3.01
C SER A 34 8.55 2.93 2.76
N VAL A 35 8.14 2.97 1.50
CA VAL A 35 6.90 3.63 1.06
C VAL A 35 5.66 2.76 1.29
N ALA A 36 5.83 1.44 1.40
CA ALA A 36 4.77 0.49 1.69
C ALA A 36 5.29 -0.73 2.43
N LEU A 37 4.45 -1.32 3.29
CA LEU A 37 4.80 -2.46 4.13
C LEU A 37 3.77 -3.56 4.01
N LYS A 38 4.20 -4.81 3.83
CA LYS A 38 3.29 -5.95 3.75
C LYS A 38 2.75 -6.25 5.14
N ILE A 39 1.44 -6.12 5.31
CA ILE A 39 0.78 -6.32 6.61
C ILE A 39 0.09 -7.69 6.69
N ASP A 40 -0.43 -8.18 5.58
CA ASP A 40 -0.97 -9.54 5.48
C ASP A 40 -0.82 -10.12 4.06
N GLN A 41 -1.54 -11.22 3.78
CA GLN A 41 -1.51 -11.89 2.48
C GLN A 41 -2.21 -11.11 1.36
N ASN A 42 -3.14 -10.22 1.71
CA ASN A 42 -3.99 -9.52 0.76
C ASN A 42 -3.59 -8.05 0.58
N TYR A 43 -2.88 -7.47 1.56
CA TYR A 43 -2.69 -6.03 1.66
C TYR A 43 -1.28 -5.61 2.04
N TRP A 44 -0.88 -4.53 1.39
CA TRP A 44 0.21 -3.65 1.79
C TRP A 44 -0.37 -2.37 2.39
N LEU A 45 0.26 -1.90 3.46
CA LEU A 45 0.02 -0.59 4.06
C LEU A 45 0.95 0.42 3.38
N ALA A 46 0.39 1.27 2.53
CA ALA A 46 1.10 2.33 1.82
C ALA A 46 1.07 3.64 2.62
N VAL A 47 2.21 4.30 2.75
CA VAL A 47 2.32 5.59 3.45
C VAL A 47 1.99 6.73 2.48
N GLU A 48 0.94 7.50 2.71
CA GLU A 48 0.54 8.61 1.85
C GLU A 48 1.01 9.97 2.39
N PRO A 49 1.32 10.95 1.51
CA PRO A 49 1.31 10.88 0.05
C PRO A 49 2.57 10.23 -0.55
N LEU A 50 3.49 9.73 0.28
CA LEU A 50 4.80 9.26 -0.14
C LEU A 50 4.71 8.14 -1.20
N PHE A 51 3.81 7.19 -1.02
CA PHE A 51 3.60 6.07 -1.93
C PHE A 51 3.09 6.52 -3.30
N SER A 52 1.95 7.21 -3.35
CA SER A 52 1.35 7.65 -4.61
C SER A 52 2.26 8.59 -5.40
N THR A 53 2.94 9.52 -4.72
CA THR A 53 3.88 10.45 -5.36
C THR A 53 5.15 9.76 -5.87
N SER A 54 5.70 8.82 -5.10
CA SER A 54 6.89 8.07 -5.51
C SER A 54 6.58 7.15 -6.67
N LEU A 55 5.47 6.42 -6.61
CA LEU A 55 5.03 5.52 -7.68
C LEU A 55 4.78 6.29 -8.98
N ALA A 56 4.12 7.44 -8.91
CA ALA A 56 3.91 8.32 -10.05
C ALA A 56 5.24 8.78 -10.67
N LYS A 57 6.19 9.20 -9.83
CA LYS A 57 7.54 9.61 -10.25
C LYS A 57 8.29 8.48 -10.95
N TRP A 58 8.28 7.26 -10.41
CA TRP A 58 8.97 6.11 -11.00
C TRP A 58 8.38 5.67 -12.33
N SER A 59 7.10 5.98 -12.55
CA SER A 59 6.33 5.52 -13.71
C SER A 59 6.17 6.60 -14.78
N GLY A 60 6.67 7.82 -14.53
CA GLY A 60 6.56 8.94 -15.46
C GLY A 60 5.12 9.42 -15.67
N VAL A 61 4.28 9.35 -14.65
CA VAL A 61 2.88 9.81 -14.69
C VAL A 61 2.62 10.88 -13.62
N PHE A 62 1.52 11.62 -13.74
CA PHE A 62 1.11 12.56 -12.70
C PHE A 62 0.59 11.83 -11.44
N PRO A 63 0.83 12.37 -10.23
CA PRO A 63 0.34 11.77 -8.98
C PRO A 63 -1.16 11.51 -8.96
N GLU A 64 -1.96 12.46 -9.46
CA GLU A 64 -3.41 12.33 -9.57
C GLU A 64 -3.82 11.17 -10.48
N THR A 65 -3.10 10.96 -11.59
CA THR A 65 -3.33 9.86 -12.52
C THR A 65 -2.99 8.52 -11.87
N ALA A 66 -1.88 8.42 -11.14
CA ALA A 66 -1.51 7.21 -10.42
C ALA A 66 -2.57 6.84 -9.38
N LEU A 67 -2.96 7.80 -8.54
CA LEU A 67 -3.98 7.60 -7.51
C LEU A 67 -5.35 7.23 -8.11
N THR A 68 -5.77 7.94 -9.16
CA THR A 68 -7.04 7.65 -9.85
C THR A 68 -7.00 6.25 -10.46
N THR A 69 -5.88 5.84 -11.06
CA THR A 69 -5.73 4.51 -11.65
C THR A 69 -5.83 3.42 -10.59
N LEU A 70 -5.11 3.55 -9.48
CA LEU A 70 -5.13 2.56 -8.40
C LEU A 70 -6.52 2.40 -7.79
N THR A 71 -7.24 3.51 -7.58
CA THR A 71 -8.58 3.50 -7.00
C THR A 71 -9.64 2.99 -7.98
N ARG A 72 -9.57 3.36 -9.27
CA ARG A 72 -10.54 2.94 -10.30
C ARG A 72 -10.36 1.48 -10.72
N THR A 73 -9.14 0.97 -10.68
CA THR A 73 -8.86 -0.45 -10.99
C THR A 73 -9.01 -1.36 -9.78
N GLY A 74 -9.30 -0.82 -8.59
CA GLY A 74 -9.51 -1.60 -7.37
C GLY A 74 -8.22 -2.09 -6.70
N ASN A 75 -7.05 -1.67 -7.18
CA ASN A 75 -5.76 -1.99 -6.59
C ASN A 75 -5.48 -1.22 -5.28
N MET A 76 -6.26 -0.18 -4.99
CA MET A 76 -6.27 0.54 -3.71
C MET A 76 -7.66 0.56 -3.10
N ILE A 77 -7.75 0.28 -1.81
CA ILE A 77 -9.01 0.26 -1.08
C ILE A 77 -9.51 1.68 -0.84
N THR A 78 -10.75 1.92 -1.26
CA THR A 78 -11.50 3.16 -0.95
C THR A 78 -12.70 2.87 -0.04
N ARG A 79 -13.02 3.78 0.87
CA ARG A 79 -14.28 3.75 1.62
C ARG A 79 -15.48 3.96 0.69
N ALA A 80 -16.58 3.23 0.93
CA ALA A 80 -17.74 3.22 0.04
C ALA A 80 -18.50 4.55 0.00
N SER A 81 -18.65 5.21 1.15
CA SER A 81 -19.48 6.41 1.32
C SER A 81 -18.92 7.66 0.65
N ASP A 82 -17.61 7.89 0.76
CA ASP A 82 -16.98 9.14 0.32
C ASP A 82 -15.75 8.93 -0.58
N ARG A 83 -15.45 7.68 -0.97
CA ARG A 83 -14.29 7.32 -1.79
C ARG A 83 -12.95 7.71 -1.18
N ALA A 84 -12.87 7.95 0.12
CA ALA A 84 -11.61 8.17 0.80
C ALA A 84 -10.70 6.94 0.63
N HIS A 85 -9.48 7.14 0.17
CA HIS A 85 -8.50 6.08 -0.09
C HIS A 85 -7.46 5.95 1.03
N SER A 86 -7.46 6.88 1.98
CA SER A 86 -6.51 6.93 3.09
C SER A 86 -7.20 7.14 4.43
N LEU A 87 -6.52 6.70 5.49
CA LEU A 87 -6.94 6.78 6.88
C LEU A 87 -5.73 7.07 7.75
N LEU A 88 -5.87 7.99 8.71
CA LEU A 88 -4.83 8.22 9.72
C LEU A 88 -4.84 7.05 10.71
N LEU A 89 -3.71 6.36 10.84
CA LEU A 89 -3.54 5.17 11.67
C LEU A 89 -2.36 5.32 12.61
N ALA A 90 -2.57 4.96 13.88
CA ALA A 90 -1.49 4.71 14.81
C ALA A 90 -0.88 3.33 14.54
N VAL A 91 0.43 3.29 14.29
CA VAL A 91 1.21 2.08 14.00
C VAL A 91 2.40 1.97 14.94
N THR A 92 2.96 0.78 15.08
CA THR A 92 4.13 0.49 15.93
C THR A 92 5.01 -0.58 15.28
N TRP A 93 6.30 -0.56 15.57
CA TRP A 93 7.29 -1.57 15.15
C TRP A 93 8.43 -1.60 16.16
N PRO A 94 9.32 -2.61 16.16
CA PRO A 94 10.36 -2.78 17.18
C PRO A 94 11.26 -1.56 17.40
N GLY A 95 11.60 -0.84 16.32
CA GLY A 95 12.39 0.40 16.38
C GLY A 95 11.63 1.63 16.89
N ARG A 96 10.31 1.56 17.03
CA ARG A 96 9.46 2.65 17.54
C ARG A 96 8.26 2.11 18.34
N PRO A 97 8.50 1.51 19.51
CA PRO A 97 7.47 0.83 20.30
C PRO A 97 6.37 1.75 20.87
N GLN A 98 6.66 3.05 21.01
CA GLN A 98 5.70 4.09 21.38
C GLN A 98 4.70 4.42 20.26
N GLY A 99 5.01 3.99 19.04
CA GLY A 99 4.19 4.19 17.86
C GLY A 99 4.42 5.51 17.11
N ALA A 100 3.75 5.61 15.97
CA ALA A 100 3.68 6.77 15.09
C ALA A 100 2.29 6.85 14.48
N GLU A 101 1.82 8.06 14.21
CA GLU A 101 0.66 8.26 13.34
C GLU A 101 1.13 8.39 11.89
N ILE A 102 0.52 7.63 10.99
CA ILE A 102 0.77 7.70 9.56
C ILE A 102 -0.55 7.83 8.82
N LEU A 103 -0.55 8.63 7.75
CA LEU A 103 -1.64 8.59 6.78
C LEU A 103 -1.40 7.37 5.89
N ALA A 104 -2.32 6.41 5.90
CA ALA A 104 -2.13 5.12 5.27
C ALA A 104 -3.25 4.76 4.30
N SER A 105 -2.86 4.10 3.21
CA SER A 105 -3.74 3.46 2.25
C SER A 105 -3.51 1.96 2.23
N PHE A 106 -4.52 1.19 1.85
CA PHE A 106 -4.41 -0.26 1.69
C PHE A 106 -4.35 -0.59 0.21
N VAL A 107 -3.24 -1.19 -0.22
CA VAL A 107 -2.98 -1.59 -1.60
C VAL A 107 -3.02 -3.11 -1.69
N LEU A 108 -3.60 -3.66 -2.76
CA LEU A 108 -3.64 -5.11 -2.94
C LEU A 108 -2.22 -5.69 -3.06
N ALA A 109 -1.97 -6.79 -2.34
CA ALA A 109 -0.71 -7.50 -2.43
C ALA A 109 -0.42 -7.97 -3.86
N GLU A 110 -1.45 -8.42 -4.58
CA GLU A 110 -1.30 -8.82 -5.99
C GLU A 110 -0.72 -7.69 -6.84
N PHE A 111 -1.09 -6.43 -6.63
CA PHE A 111 -0.56 -5.31 -7.41
C PHE A 111 0.98 -5.20 -7.28
N VAL A 112 1.47 -5.27 -6.04
CA VAL A 112 2.90 -5.12 -5.70
C VAL A 112 3.68 -6.36 -6.08
N GLU A 113 3.20 -7.54 -5.69
CA GLU A 113 3.89 -8.81 -5.88
C GLU A 113 3.95 -9.19 -7.35
N ARG A 114 2.87 -8.97 -8.09
CA ARG A 114 2.85 -9.20 -9.54
C ARG A 114 3.79 -8.26 -10.28
N ALA A 115 3.90 -6.99 -9.86
CA ALA A 115 4.84 -6.05 -10.45
C ALA A 115 6.28 -6.57 -10.32
N ILE A 116 6.68 -6.99 -9.12
CA ILE A 116 8.03 -7.49 -8.84
C ILE A 116 8.28 -8.82 -9.55
N SER A 117 7.31 -9.75 -9.53
CA SER A 117 7.42 -11.05 -10.18
C SER A 117 7.55 -10.94 -11.69
N LEU A 118 6.69 -10.14 -12.33
CA LEU A 118 6.67 -10.01 -13.80
C LEU A 118 7.82 -9.17 -14.35
N TYR A 119 8.16 -8.07 -13.67
CA TYR A 119 9.08 -7.07 -14.23
C TYR A 119 10.42 -7.00 -13.49
N GLY A 120 10.51 -7.52 -12.27
CA GLY A 120 11.75 -7.56 -11.48
C GLY A 120 12.54 -8.87 -11.60
N GLY A 121 12.01 -9.87 -12.33
CA GLY A 121 12.69 -11.14 -12.60
C GLY A 121 13.03 -11.98 -11.36
N ARG A 122 12.37 -11.72 -10.23
CA ARG A 122 12.58 -12.41 -8.96
C ARG A 122 11.24 -12.85 -8.39
N ASP A 123 11.19 -14.08 -7.90
CA ASP A 123 10.09 -14.51 -7.05
C ASP A 123 10.32 -13.92 -5.66
N VAL A 124 9.59 -12.84 -5.35
CA VAL A 124 9.76 -12.11 -4.08
C VAL A 124 8.51 -12.33 -3.25
N ALA A 125 8.52 -13.43 -2.51
CA ALA A 125 7.64 -13.58 -1.37
C ALA A 125 8.16 -12.68 -0.24
N HIS A 126 7.61 -11.47 -0.12
CA HIS A 126 7.88 -10.66 1.06
C HIS A 126 7.29 -11.35 2.30
N THR A 127 8.13 -11.49 3.33
CA THR A 127 7.66 -11.79 4.69
C THR A 127 6.78 -10.64 5.18
N LEU A 128 5.90 -10.93 6.14
CA LEU A 128 5.14 -9.86 6.78
C LEU A 128 6.10 -8.90 7.48
N SER A 129 5.83 -7.61 7.35
CA SER A 129 6.54 -6.58 8.08
C SER A 129 6.33 -6.70 9.59
N ASP A 130 7.32 -6.29 10.37
CA ASP A 130 7.20 -6.13 11.82
C ASP A 130 6.28 -4.95 12.22
N LEU A 131 5.89 -4.11 11.25
CA LEU A 131 4.92 -3.05 11.51
C LEU A 131 3.54 -3.65 11.85
N LYS A 132 2.98 -3.15 12.95
CA LYS A 132 1.64 -3.48 13.44
C LYS A 132 0.80 -2.22 13.56
N VAL A 133 -0.48 -2.35 13.24
CA VAL A 133 -1.49 -1.32 13.55
C VAL A 133 -1.83 -1.41 15.03
N MET A 134 -1.94 -0.29 15.74
CA MET A 134 -2.30 -0.29 17.15
C MET A 134 -3.67 -0.95 17.37
N ALA A 135 -3.84 -1.71 18.46
CA ALA A 135 -5.07 -2.46 18.72
C ALA A 135 -6.34 -1.59 18.72
N GLY A 136 -6.24 -0.36 19.25
CA GLY A 136 -7.35 0.60 19.29
C GLY A 136 -7.83 1.09 17.92
N GLU A 137 -7.01 0.94 16.87
CA GLU A 137 -7.34 1.36 15.52
C GLU A 137 -8.19 0.33 14.76
N ARG A 138 -8.40 -0.87 15.32
CA ARG A 138 -9.14 -1.96 14.68
C ARG A 138 -10.54 -1.56 14.23
N GLY A 139 -11.27 -0.82 15.06
CA GLY A 139 -12.61 -0.34 14.70
C GLY A 139 -12.58 0.61 13.49
N LYS A 140 -11.58 1.49 13.40
CA LYS A 140 -11.41 2.41 12.27
C LYS A 140 -11.09 1.65 10.98
N VAL A 141 -10.19 0.67 11.04
CA VAL A 141 -9.85 -0.16 9.88
C VAL A 141 -11.07 -0.97 9.42
N GLN A 142 -11.83 -1.56 10.33
CA GLN A 142 -13.04 -2.31 9.97
C GLN A 142 -14.09 -1.42 9.29
N ALA A 143 -14.33 -0.22 9.82
CA ALA A 143 -15.23 0.76 9.20
C ALA A 143 -14.72 1.21 7.82
N PHE A 144 -13.40 1.37 7.64
CA PHE A 144 -12.81 1.71 6.35
C PHE A 144 -13.00 0.61 5.29
N PHE A 145 -13.00 -0.65 5.72
CA PHE A 145 -13.22 -1.83 4.89
C PHE A 145 -14.68 -2.27 4.80
N GLU A 146 -15.65 -1.42 5.18
CA GLU A 146 -17.07 -1.76 5.07
C GLU A 146 -17.44 -2.24 3.65
N GLY A 147 -18.06 -3.43 3.57
CA GLY A 147 -18.38 -4.09 2.30
C GLY A 147 -17.20 -4.77 1.59
N LYS A 148 -16.03 -4.87 2.22
CA LYS A 148 -14.81 -5.50 1.70
C LYS A 148 -14.17 -6.43 2.75
N THR A 149 -13.22 -7.25 2.33
CA THR A 149 -12.49 -8.15 3.24
C THR A 149 -11.45 -7.36 4.04
N PRO A 150 -11.59 -7.18 5.37
CA PRO A 150 -10.60 -6.45 6.16
C PRO A 150 -9.32 -7.27 6.36
N PRO A 151 -8.21 -6.62 6.75
CA PRO A 151 -6.98 -7.32 7.06
C PRO A 151 -7.13 -8.24 8.27
N GLY A 152 -6.29 -9.29 8.30
CA GLY A 152 -6.30 -10.31 9.35
C GLY A 152 -5.98 -9.79 10.75
N LYS A 153 -6.36 -10.56 11.79
CA LYS A 153 -6.16 -10.17 13.20
C LYS A 153 -4.69 -9.95 13.61
N TRP A 154 -3.75 -10.57 12.89
CA TRP A 154 -2.30 -10.49 13.15
C TRP A 154 -1.66 -9.17 12.70
N VAL A 155 -2.40 -8.33 11.98
CA VAL A 155 -1.97 -6.97 11.61
C VAL A 155 -1.95 -6.05 12.84
N TYR A 156 -2.78 -6.36 13.84
CA TYR A 156 -2.92 -5.53 15.03
C TYR A 156 -1.90 -5.92 16.11
N ALA A 157 -1.36 -4.93 16.81
CA ALA A 157 -0.55 -5.14 18.00
C ALA A 157 -1.37 -5.82 19.10
N ALA A 158 -0.71 -6.56 19.98
CA ALA A 158 -1.38 -7.11 21.16
C ALA A 158 -1.95 -5.97 22.02
N PRO A 159 -3.18 -6.10 22.54
CA PRO A 159 -3.69 -5.15 23.51
C PRO A 159 -2.76 -5.15 24.74
N ARG A 160 -2.35 -3.96 25.18
CA ARG A 160 -1.64 -3.76 26.44
C ARG A 160 -2.63 -3.76 27.60
#